data_AF-A0A2I6S8J0-F1
#
_entry.id   AF-A0A2I6S8J0-F1
#
_cell.length_a   1.000
_cell.length_b   1.000
_cell.length_c   1.000
_cell.angle_alpha   90.00
_cell.angle_beta   90.00
_cell.angle_gamma   90.00
#
_symmetry.space_group_name_H-M   'P 1'
#
loop_
_entity.id
_entity.type
_entity.pdbx_description
1 polymer ?
#
loop_
_entity_poly.entity_id
_entity_poly.type
_entity_poly.pdbx_seq_one_letter_code
_entity_poly.pdbx_strand_id
1 'polypeptide(L)'
;MRVVLFILVIWVFSAPATAQQAEADAPAEGELIDARAADGKPYRYPMPAVAETVRDLQHSTQAMLLREYCADKRISDDFVNQRLAAFSRQTGREENCRTLLEY
;
A
#
# COMPACT_ATOMS: atom_id res chain seq x y z
N MET A 1 45.61 3.53 -16.20
CA MET A 1 44.80 4.30 -17.17
C MET A 1 43.40 3.72 -17.47
N ARG A 2 42.87 2.78 -16.65
CA ARG A 2 41.50 2.25 -16.81
C ARG A 2 40.48 2.86 -15.83
N VAL A 3 40.96 3.52 -14.76
CA VAL A 3 40.12 4.13 -13.72
C VAL A 3 39.67 5.55 -14.09
N VAL A 4 40.50 6.30 -14.83
CA VAL A 4 40.14 7.64 -15.34
C VAL A 4 39.03 7.57 -16.40
N LEU A 5 38.96 6.46 -17.13
CA LEU A 5 37.98 6.22 -18.18
C LEU A 5 36.57 5.94 -17.62
N PHE A 6 36.46 5.46 -16.37
CA PHE A 6 35.18 5.24 -15.71
C PHE A 6 34.54 6.53 -15.15
N ILE A 7 35.35 7.53 -14.79
CA ILE A 7 34.86 8.80 -14.22
C ILE A 7 34.26 9.70 -15.32
N LEU A 8 34.74 9.59 -16.56
CA LEU A 8 34.21 10.35 -17.71
C LEU A 8 32.84 9.83 -18.19
N VAL A 9 32.55 8.53 -18.05
CA VAL A 9 31.26 7.95 -18.50
C VAL A 9 30.11 8.34 -17.57
N ILE A 10 30.39 8.58 -16.29
CA ILE A 10 29.39 8.95 -15.28
C ILE A 10 28.95 10.43 -15.43
N TRP A 11 29.74 11.27 -16.10
CA TRP A 11 29.42 12.69 -16.31
C TRP A 11 28.57 12.99 -17.56
N VAL A 12 28.41 12.03 -18.48
CA VAL A 12 27.69 12.26 -19.74
C VAL A 12 26.19 11.90 -19.63
N PHE A 13 25.75 11.25 -18.55
CA PHE A 13 24.36 10.81 -18.39
C PHE A 13 23.45 11.77 -17.62
N SER A 14 23.88 13.03 -17.43
CA SER A 14 23.07 14.10 -16.82
C SER A 14 22.61 15.11 -17.86
N ALA A 15 22.02 14.64 -18.96
CA ALA A 15 21.21 15.50 -19.81
C ALA A 15 19.83 15.68 -19.13
N PRO A 16 19.39 16.90 -18.81
CA PRO A 16 18.03 17.11 -18.35
C PRO A 16 17.12 16.73 -19.52
N ALA A 17 16.23 15.78 -19.29
CA ALA A 17 15.14 15.53 -20.23
C ALA A 17 14.37 16.85 -20.37
N THR A 18 14.48 17.51 -21.53
CA THR A 18 13.60 18.63 -21.89
C THR A 18 12.19 18.06 -21.97
N ALA A 19 11.45 18.19 -20.86
CA ALA A 19 10.05 17.85 -20.79
C ALA A 19 9.33 18.61 -21.92
N GLN A 20 8.71 17.85 -22.81
CA GLN A 20 7.92 18.34 -23.92
C GLN A 20 6.78 19.19 -23.32
N GLN A 21 6.93 20.51 -23.34
CA GLN A 21 5.83 21.43 -23.12
C GLN A 21 4.93 21.35 -24.34
N ALA A 22 4.05 20.34 -24.34
CA ALA A 22 2.78 20.48 -25.00
C ALA A 22 2.01 21.52 -24.17
N GLU A 23 1.82 22.71 -24.72
CA GLU A 23 0.83 23.68 -24.23
C GLU A 23 -0.54 23.01 -24.34
N ALA A 24 -0.89 22.26 -23.30
CA ALA A 24 -2.26 22.01 -22.94
C ALA A 24 -2.77 23.33 -22.35
N ASP A 25 -3.79 23.90 -23.00
CA ASP A 25 -4.55 25.04 -22.49
C ASP A 25 -4.71 24.94 -20.97
N ALA A 26 -4.07 25.89 -20.28
CA ALA A 26 -4.11 25.95 -18.83
C ALA A 26 -5.58 26.15 -18.40
N PRO A 27 -6.14 25.29 -17.54
CA PRO A 27 -7.40 25.62 -16.91
C PRO A 27 -7.19 26.94 -16.16
N ALA A 28 -8.12 27.88 -16.32
CA ALA A 28 -8.10 29.16 -15.63
C ALA A 28 -7.69 28.95 -14.17
N GLU A 29 -6.69 29.72 -13.72
CA GLU A 29 -6.16 29.70 -12.36
C GLU A 29 -7.30 30.04 -11.39
N GLY A 30 -8.08 29.02 -11.03
CA GLY A 30 -8.92 29.06 -9.85
C GLY A 30 -7.99 29.25 -8.68
N GLU A 31 -8.27 30.29 -7.89
CA GLU A 31 -7.55 30.58 -6.66
C GLU A 31 -7.31 29.27 -5.90
N LEU A 32 -6.03 28.93 -5.69
CA LEU A 32 -5.65 27.77 -4.90
C LEU A 32 -6.09 28.07 -3.47
N ILE A 33 -7.33 27.70 -3.14
CA ILE A 33 -7.82 27.77 -1.77
C ILE A 33 -6.95 26.80 -0.99
N ASP A 34 -6.02 27.35 -0.19
CA ASP A 34 -5.27 26.58 0.77
C ASP A 34 -6.26 26.05 1.80
N ALA A 35 -6.73 24.81 1.60
CA ALA A 35 -7.64 24.13 2.51
C ALA A 35 -7.05 23.96 3.93
N ARG A 36 -5.76 24.27 4.12
CA ARG A 36 -5.09 24.35 5.42
C ARG A 36 -5.37 25.66 6.16
N ALA A 37 -5.70 26.73 5.44
CA ALA A 37 -5.88 28.08 5.96
C ALA A 37 -7.31 28.37 6.47
N ALA A 38 -8.32 27.65 5.99
CA ALA A 38 -9.73 27.95 6.29
C ALA A 38 -10.14 27.67 7.75
N ASP A 39 -9.44 26.78 8.47
CA ASP A 39 -9.89 26.35 9.80
C ASP A 39 -8.76 25.97 10.77
N GLY A 40 -7.49 26.16 10.39
CA GLY A 40 -6.32 25.95 11.28
C GLY A 40 -6.19 24.52 11.83
N LYS A 41 -7.02 23.59 11.36
CA LYS A 41 -6.98 22.18 11.70
C LYS A 41 -6.13 21.45 10.67
N PRO A 42 -5.30 20.47 11.08
CA PRO A 42 -4.57 19.65 10.14
C PRO A 42 -5.57 18.98 9.20
N TYR A 43 -5.40 19.20 7.89
CA TYR A 43 -6.21 18.60 6.84
C TYR A 43 -6.21 17.08 7.00
N ARG A 44 -7.34 16.52 7.46
CA ARG A 44 -7.59 15.08 7.45
C ARG A 44 -8.26 14.77 6.12
N TYR A 45 -7.55 14.12 5.21
CA TYR A 45 -8.17 13.54 4.03
C TYR A 45 -8.65 12.13 4.40
N PRO A 46 -9.95 11.91 4.67
CA PRO A 46 -10.44 10.56 4.88
C PRO A 46 -10.39 9.84 3.53
N MET A 47 -9.47 8.88 3.40
CA MET A 47 -9.44 7.93 2.28
C MET A 47 -9.97 6.58 2.78
N PRO A 48 -11.29 6.44 3.05
CA PRO A 48 -11.81 5.21 3.66
C PRO A 48 -11.54 3.97 2.81
N ALA A 49 -11.72 4.05 1.49
CA ALA A 49 -11.46 2.95 0.58
C ALA A 49 -9.97 2.54 0.55
N VAL A 50 -9.05 3.52 0.58
CA VAL A 50 -7.61 3.23 0.62
C VAL A 50 -7.22 2.64 1.97
N ALA A 51 -7.78 3.13 3.06
CA ALA A 51 -7.50 2.62 4.40
C ALA A 51 -7.94 1.16 4.59
N GLU A 52 -9.07 0.76 4.01
CA GLU A 52 -9.53 -0.62 3.98
C GLU A 52 -8.57 -1.51 3.18
N THR A 53 -8.25 -1.11 1.94
CA THR A 53 -7.32 -1.88 1.09
C THR A 53 -5.94 -2.04 1.72
N VAL A 54 -5.42 -1.01 2.40
CA VAL A 54 -4.13 -1.06 3.09
C VAL A 54 -4.20 -1.99 4.29
N ARG A 55 -5.30 -1.98 5.06
CA ARG A 55 -5.51 -2.94 6.15
C ARG A 55 -5.52 -4.37 5.64
N ASP A 56 -6.25 -4.66 4.57
CA ASP A 56 -6.30 -5.99 3.98
C ASP A 56 -4.90 -6.44 3.51
N LEU A 57 -4.15 -5.55 2.85
CA LEU A 57 -2.76 -5.83 2.45
C LEU A 57 -1.86 -6.10 3.66
N GLN A 58 -1.99 -5.34 4.75
CA GLN A 58 -1.21 -5.53 5.97
C GLN A 58 -1.48 -6.87 6.66
N HIS A 59 -2.69 -7.43 6.49
CA HIS A 59 -3.08 -8.70 7.11
C HIS A 59 -3.05 -9.90 6.14
N SER A 60 -2.78 -9.67 4.85
CA SER A 60 -2.75 -10.69 3.80
C SER A 60 -1.83 -11.88 4.11
N THR A 61 -0.61 -11.62 4.60
CA THR A 61 0.36 -12.68 4.92
C THR A 61 -0.11 -13.57 6.07
N GLN A 62 -0.77 -12.96 7.06
CA GLN A 62 -1.35 -13.67 8.19
C GLN A 62 -2.56 -14.51 7.75
N ALA A 63 -3.38 -13.98 6.84
CA ALA A 63 -4.47 -14.74 6.23
C ALA A 63 -3.95 -15.94 5.43
N MET A 64 -2.89 -15.77 4.62
CA MET A 64 -2.26 -16.87 3.87
C MET A 64 -1.74 -17.97 4.80
N LEU A 65 -1.08 -17.61 5.90
CA LEU A 65 -0.59 -18.58 6.89
C LEU A 65 -1.73 -19.36 7.56
N LEU A 66 -2.85 -18.71 7.86
CA LEU A 66 -4.04 -19.37 8.38
C LEU A 66 -4.64 -20.36 7.37
N ARG A 67 -4.61 -20.06 6.07
CA ARG A 67 -5.04 -21.01 5.02
C ARG A 67 -4.19 -22.27 5.03
N GLU A 68 -2.87 -22.14 5.16
CA GLU A 68 -1.97 -23.30 5.26
C GLU A 68 -2.30 -24.16 6.48
N TYR A 69 -2.62 -23.53 7.62
CA TYR A 69 -3.04 -24.27 8.81
C TYR A 69 -4.39 -24.97 8.63
N CYS A 70 -5.34 -24.34 7.93
CA CYS A 70 -6.61 -24.97 7.59
C CYS A 70 -6.45 -26.14 6.59
N ALA A 71 -5.41 -26.13 5.75
CA ALA A 71 -5.14 -27.19 4.78
C ALA A 71 -4.36 -28.37 5.39
N ASP A 72 -3.53 -28.13 6.41
CA ASP A 72 -2.74 -29.17 7.06
C ASP A 72 -3.54 -29.95 8.11
N LYS A 73 -3.92 -31.18 7.76
CA LYS A 73 -4.65 -32.12 8.64
C LYS A 73 -3.87 -32.55 9.89
N ARG A 74 -2.57 -32.27 9.96
CA ARG A 74 -1.73 -32.57 11.13
C ARG A 74 -1.93 -31.56 12.26
N ILE A 75 -2.46 -30.39 11.93
CA ILE A 75 -2.74 -29.33 12.89
C ILE A 75 -4.13 -29.57 13.49
N SER A 76 -4.27 -29.37 14.80
CA SER A 76 -5.55 -29.56 15.46
C SER A 76 -6.53 -28.44 15.13
N ASP A 77 -7.80 -28.80 14.97
CA ASP A 77 -8.87 -27.85 14.72
C ASP A 77 -8.96 -26.80 15.85
N ASP A 78 -8.72 -27.19 17.10
CA ASP A 78 -8.70 -26.27 18.24
C ASP A 78 -7.64 -25.17 18.08
N PHE A 79 -6.46 -25.50 17.57
CA PHE A 79 -5.41 -24.53 17.31
C PHE A 79 -5.84 -23.55 16.21
N VAL A 80 -6.37 -24.08 15.10
CA VAL A 80 -6.83 -23.27 13.96
C VAL A 80 -7.95 -22.32 14.42
N ASN A 81 -8.92 -22.82 15.17
CA ASN A 81 -10.03 -22.04 15.72
C ASN A 81 -9.55 -20.91 16.64
N GLN A 82 -8.54 -21.18 17.49
CA GLN A 82 -7.96 -20.15 18.35
C GLN A 82 -7.27 -19.04 17.55
N ARG A 83 -6.54 -19.41 16.48
CA ARG A 83 -5.85 -18.47 15.61
C ARG A 83 -6.83 -17.66 14.77
N LEU A 84 -7.87 -18.28 14.24
CA LEU A 84 -8.98 -17.61 13.55
C LEU A 84 -9.65 -16.58 14.46
N ALA A 85 -10.01 -16.97 15.69
CA ALA A 85 -10.62 -16.06 16.65
C ALA A 85 -9.70 -14.86 16.99
N ALA A 86 -8.38 -15.08 17.07
CA ALA A 86 -7.42 -13.99 17.27
C ALA A 86 -7.35 -13.06 16.05
N PHE A 87 -7.34 -13.61 14.85
CA PHE A 87 -7.36 -12.85 13.60
C PHE A 87 -8.62 -11.99 13.47
N SER A 88 -9.79 -12.56 13.78
CA SER A 88 -11.07 -11.83 13.72
C SER A 88 -11.13 -10.68 14.73
N ARG A 89 -10.56 -10.86 15.92
CA ARG A 89 -10.45 -9.76 16.91
C ARG A 89 -9.51 -8.66 16.45
N GLN A 90 -8.46 -9.00 15.72
CA GLN A 90 -7.46 -8.03 15.25
C GLN A 90 -7.96 -7.22 14.05
N THR A 91 -8.62 -7.88 13.10
CA THR A 91 -9.08 -7.26 11.84
C THR A 91 -10.50 -6.71 11.93
N GLY A 92 -11.30 -7.19 12.90
CA GLY A 92 -12.73 -6.88 12.99
C GLY A 92 -13.59 -7.65 11.98
N ARG A 93 -13.02 -8.58 11.21
CA ARG A 93 -13.72 -9.41 10.23
C ARG A 93 -13.93 -10.81 10.79
N GLU A 94 -15.13 -11.38 10.64
CA GLU A 94 -15.34 -12.79 10.97
C GLU A 94 -14.82 -13.69 9.85
N GLU A 95 -13.71 -14.37 10.10
CA GLU A 95 -13.08 -15.27 9.14
C GLU A 95 -13.20 -16.73 9.57
N ASN A 96 -13.30 -17.62 8.58
CA ASN A 96 -13.24 -19.07 8.74
C ASN A 96 -12.37 -19.68 7.64
N CYS A 97 -12.04 -20.97 7.75
CA CYS A 97 -11.18 -21.65 6.77
C CYS A 97 -11.71 -21.57 5.32
N ARG A 98 -13.02 -21.39 5.12
CA ARG A 98 -13.61 -21.24 3.78
C ARG A 98 -13.48 -19.82 3.26
N THR A 99 -13.74 -18.79 4.08
CA THR A 99 -13.64 -17.37 3.65
C THR A 99 -12.20 -16.95 3.40
N LEU A 100 -11.24 -17.55 4.13
CA LEU A 100 -9.82 -17.32 3.90
C LEU A 100 -9.35 -17.75 2.51
N LEU A 101 -10.09 -18.61 1.79
CA LEU A 101 -9.75 -18.98 0.42
C LEU A 101 -9.92 -17.83 -0.59
N GLU A 102 -10.65 -16.78 -0.21
CA GLU A 102 -11.00 -15.63 -1.06
C GLU A 102 -10.00 -14.46 -0.98
N TYR A 103 -9.03 -14.53 -0.05
CA TYR A 103 -7.87 -13.63 -0.01
C TYR A 103 -6.85 -13.95 -1.10
#